data_AF-A0A3M1S9T2-F1
#
_entry.id   AF-A0A3M1S9T2-F1
#
_cell.length_a   1.000
_cell.length_b   1.000
_cell.length_c   1.000
_cell.angle_alpha   90.00
_cell.angle_beta   90.00
_cell.angle_gamma   90.00
#
_symmetry.space_group_name_H-M   'P 1'
#
loop_
_entity.id
_entity.type
_entity.pdbx_description
1 polymer ?
#
loop_
_entity_poly.entity_id
_entity_poly.type
_entity_poly.pdbx_seq_one_letter_code
_entity_poly.pdbx_strand_id
1 'polypeptide(L)'
;MKCPLPEIAAYIDGELSIEQQQMLESHIKTCKLCGQELYTQRQIACLIEAAFSQNMRTPLSGTFVKSLVINAEGRITGCTNQEEAFRASTLLFLIVLTIVVFASFSSVYISDKMIVPLRFIGSFVAELFFSISVIFKNIGLFLASDFMNKLFLLFMIAVNFIFLARIIFGVEKKRIAQ
;
A
#
# COMPACT_ATOMS: atom_id res chain seq x y z
N MET A 1 -31.11 3.98 -21.86
CA MET A 1 -30.04 4.54 -20.99
C MET A 1 -30.01 3.72 -19.72
N LYS A 2 -28.83 3.20 -19.33
CA LYS A 2 -28.66 2.37 -18.13
C LYS A 2 -28.59 3.29 -16.90
N CYS A 3 -29.27 2.95 -15.82
CA CYS A 3 -29.25 3.75 -14.58
C CYS A 3 -27.99 3.41 -13.76
N PRO A 4 -27.17 4.41 -13.36
CA PRO A 4 -25.95 4.18 -12.60
C PRO A 4 -26.22 4.16 -11.09
N LEU A 5 -26.90 3.12 -10.60
CA LEU A 5 -27.28 2.99 -9.18
C LEU A 5 -26.10 3.05 -8.19
N PRO A 6 -24.95 2.37 -8.42
CA PRO A 6 -23.82 2.44 -7.49
C PRO A 6 -23.18 3.83 -7.38
N GLU A 7 -23.25 4.64 -8.44
CA GLU A 7 -22.64 5.96 -8.49
C GLU A 7 -23.42 6.97 -7.64
N ILE A 8 -24.70 6.72 -7.34
CA ILE A 8 -25.53 7.60 -6.50
C ILE A 8 -25.03 7.61 -5.05
N ALA A 9 -24.65 6.45 -4.51
CA ALA A 9 -24.10 6.36 -3.16
C ALA A 9 -22.73 7.06 -3.09
N ALA A 10 -21.83 6.75 -4.04
CA ALA A 10 -20.52 7.40 -4.15
C ALA A 10 -20.63 8.94 -4.32
N TYR A 11 -21.69 9.43 -4.97
CA TYR A 11 -21.97 10.86 -5.07
C TYR A 11 -22.36 11.50 -3.74
N ILE A 12 -23.11 10.80 -2.88
CA ILE A 12 -23.47 11.28 -1.54
C ILE A 12 -22.23 11.32 -0.64
N ASP A 13 -21.36 10.31 -0.75
CA ASP A 13 -20.14 10.19 0.05
C ASP A 13 -19.00 11.10 -0.47
N GLY A 14 -19.15 11.69 -1.66
CA GLY A 14 -18.16 12.58 -2.27
C GLY A 14 -16.95 11.84 -2.86
N GLU A 15 -17.09 10.54 -3.18
CA GLU A 15 -16.03 9.69 -3.69
C GLU A 15 -15.90 9.72 -5.24
N LEU A 16 -16.84 10.38 -5.92
CA LEU A 16 -16.80 10.50 -7.38
C LEU A 16 -15.76 11.53 -7.85
N SER A 17 -15.14 11.25 -8.99
CA SER A 17 -14.34 12.25 -9.71
C SER A 17 -15.24 13.37 -10.27
N ILE A 18 -14.65 14.53 -10.56
CA ILE A 18 -15.37 15.69 -11.10
C ILE A 18 -16.11 15.34 -12.40
N GLU A 19 -15.48 14.54 -13.27
CA GLU A 19 -16.08 14.08 -14.54
C GLU A 19 -17.29 13.18 -14.31
N GLN A 20 -17.19 12.22 -13.39
CA GLN A 20 -18.28 11.30 -13.05
C GLN A 20 -19.45 12.03 -12.39
N GLN A 21 -19.14 13.00 -11.52
CA GLN A 21 -20.13 13.86 -10.91
C GLN A 21 -20.96 14.62 -11.96
N GLN A 22 -20.30 15.25 -12.94
CA GLN A 22 -21.00 15.97 -14.01
C GLN A 22 -21.88 15.05 -14.85
N MET A 23 -21.39 13.85 -15.19
CA MET A 23 -22.18 12.84 -15.92
C MET A 23 -23.42 12.42 -15.12
N LEU A 24 -23.26 12.12 -13.83
CA LEU A 24 -24.36 11.71 -12.96
C LEU A 24 -25.38 12.85 -12.77
N GLU A 25 -24.94 14.08 -12.56
CA GLU A 25 -25.82 15.25 -12.44
C GLU A 25 -26.62 15.50 -13.73
N SER A 26 -26.00 15.31 -14.90
CA SER A 26 -26.72 15.38 -16.19
C SER A 26 -27.75 14.26 -16.33
N HIS A 27 -27.45 13.06 -15.84
CA HIS A 27 -28.35 11.91 -15.88
C HIS A 27 -29.54 12.10 -14.92
N ILE A 28 -29.32 12.56 -13.69
CA ILE A 28 -30.38 12.79 -12.69
C ILE A 28 -31.40 13.83 -13.17
N LYS A 29 -30.95 14.86 -13.92
CA LYS A 29 -31.87 15.86 -14.52
C LYS A 29 -32.87 15.26 -15.50
N THR A 30 -32.53 14.13 -16.13
CA THR A 30 -33.36 13.49 -17.16
C THR A 30 -34.03 12.20 -16.68
N CYS A 31 -33.46 11.54 -15.66
CA CYS A 31 -33.94 10.27 -15.12
C CYS A 31 -34.62 10.46 -13.75
N LYS A 32 -35.96 10.40 -13.75
CA LYS A 32 -36.76 10.50 -12.51
C LYS A 32 -36.43 9.42 -11.48
N LEU A 33 -36.10 8.20 -11.93
CA LEU A 33 -35.76 7.09 -11.04
C LEU A 33 -34.49 7.37 -10.23
N CYS A 34 -33.44 7.83 -10.90
CA CYS A 34 -32.18 8.20 -10.23
C CYS A 34 -32.34 9.42 -9.33
N GLY A 35 -33.20 10.38 -9.71
CA GLY A 35 -33.54 11.51 -8.85
C GLY A 35 -34.28 11.10 -7.57
N GLN A 36 -35.21 10.14 -7.68
CA GLN A 36 -35.93 9.60 -6.53
C GLN A 36 -35.00 8.81 -5.61
N GLU A 37 -34.12 7.97 -6.17
CA GLU A 37 -33.14 7.22 -5.40
C GLU A 37 -32.17 8.15 -4.63
N LEU A 38 -31.65 9.20 -5.30
CA LEU A 38 -30.81 10.20 -4.65
C LEU A 38 -31.54 10.87 -3.47
N TYR A 39 -32.82 11.20 -3.65
CA TYR A 39 -33.63 11.81 -2.59
C TYR A 39 -33.79 10.85 -1.40
N THR A 40 -34.14 9.59 -1.66
CA THR A 40 -34.31 8.57 -0.61
C THR A 40 -33.02 8.33 0.18
N GLN A 41 -31.88 8.19 -0.50
CA GLN A 41 -30.60 7.98 0.17
C GLN A 41 -30.18 9.20 1.01
N ARG A 42 -30.39 10.43 0.50
CA ARG A 42 -30.16 11.66 1.28
C ARG A 42 -31.06 11.74 2.50
N GLN A 43 -32.33 11.38 2.36
CA GLN A 43 -33.27 11.37 3.49
C GLN A 43 -32.83 10.40 4.58
N ILE A 44 -32.33 9.21 4.22
CA ILE A 44 -31.79 8.24 5.17
C ILE A 44 -30.56 8.82 5.87
N ALA A 45 -29.63 9.44 5.13
CA ALA A 45 -28.45 10.07 5.73
C ALA A 45 -28.83 11.16 6.75
N CYS A 46 -29.79 12.03 6.41
CA CYS A 46 -30.31 13.04 7.33
C CYS A 46 -31.02 12.42 8.55
N LEU A 47 -31.76 11.33 8.39
CA LEU A 47 -32.41 10.63 9.50
C LEU A 47 -31.39 10.01 10.46
N ILE A 48 -30.31 9.44 9.93
CA ILE A 48 -29.20 8.90 10.72
C ILE A 48 -28.54 10.03 11.52
N GLU A 49 -28.22 11.15 10.87
CA GLU A 49 -27.65 12.32 11.53
C GLU A 49 -28.57 12.89 12.62
N ALA A 50 -29.88 12.95 12.35
CA ALA A 50 -30.89 13.35 13.33
C ALA A 50 -30.96 12.37 14.51
N ALA A 51 -30.93 11.06 14.26
CA ALA A 51 -30.96 10.03 15.31
C ALA A 51 -29.70 10.09 16.20
N PHE A 52 -28.52 10.29 15.60
CA PHE A 52 -27.28 10.45 16.35
C PHE A 52 -27.24 11.76 17.13
N SER A 53 -27.66 12.89 16.53
CA SER A 53 -27.67 14.19 17.22
C SER A 53 -28.68 14.26 18.37
N GLN A 54 -29.79 13.52 18.32
CA GLN A 54 -30.71 13.40 19.45
C GLN A 54 -30.15 12.55 20.59
N ASN A 55 -29.45 11.45 20.28
CA ASN A 55 -28.81 10.58 21.28
C ASN A 55 -27.53 11.18 21.88
N MET A 56 -26.85 12.09 21.18
CA MET A 56 -25.63 12.78 21.63
C MET A 56 -25.92 14.10 22.39
N ARG A 57 -27.11 14.27 22.98
CA ARG A 57 -27.43 15.42 23.85
C ARG A 57 -26.91 15.29 25.29
N THR A 58 -26.12 14.25 25.59
CA THR A 58 -25.19 14.35 26.71
C THR A 58 -24.03 15.23 26.26
N PRO A 59 -23.70 16.34 26.95
CA PRO A 59 -22.55 17.14 26.59
C PRO A 59 -21.35 16.20 26.51
N LEU A 60 -20.78 16.04 25.31
CA LEU A 60 -19.52 15.33 25.14
C LEU A 60 -18.58 15.94 26.16
N SER A 61 -18.20 15.16 27.17
CA SER A 61 -17.31 15.66 28.20
C SER A 61 -16.07 16.20 27.48
N GLY A 62 -15.58 17.39 27.87
CA GLY A 62 -14.39 17.96 27.24
C GLY A 62 -13.21 16.98 27.25
N THR A 63 -13.23 15.98 28.14
CA THR A 63 -12.31 14.85 28.19
C THR A 63 -12.43 13.87 27.03
N PHE A 64 -13.61 13.64 26.43
CA PHE A 64 -13.79 12.76 25.28
C PHE A 64 -13.25 13.40 24.01
N VAL A 65 -13.54 14.69 23.77
CA VAL A 65 -12.95 15.42 22.64
C VAL A 65 -11.44 15.51 22.82
N LYS A 66 -10.95 15.81 24.03
CA LYS A 66 -9.51 15.81 24.33
C LYS A 66 -8.89 14.42 24.18
N SER A 67 -9.57 13.35 24.58
CA SER A 67 -9.13 11.97 24.40
C SER A 67 -9.12 11.56 22.93
N LEU A 68 -10.10 12.01 22.14
CA LEU A 68 -10.14 11.76 20.69
C LEU A 68 -9.07 12.54 19.97
N VAL A 69 -8.84 13.81 20.31
CA VAL A 69 -7.76 14.63 19.76
C VAL A 69 -6.41 14.05 20.16
N ILE A 70 -6.20 13.66 21.42
CA ILE A 70 -4.96 13.02 21.88
C ILE A 70 -4.77 11.65 21.23
N ASN A 71 -5.83 10.85 21.05
CA ASN A 71 -5.72 9.57 20.36
C ASN A 71 -5.52 9.74 18.85
N ALA A 72 -6.08 10.78 18.23
CA ALA A 72 -5.88 11.08 16.83
C ALA A 72 -4.48 11.64 16.58
N GLU A 73 -4.03 12.65 17.34
CA GLU A 73 -2.65 13.17 17.31
C GLU A 73 -1.63 12.09 17.69
N GLY A 74 -1.94 11.25 18.67
CA GLY A 74 -1.11 10.10 19.07
C GLY A 74 -1.02 9.02 18.00
N ARG A 75 -2.02 8.89 17.11
CA ARG A 75 -1.97 7.97 15.97
C ARG A 75 -1.22 8.53 14.77
N ILE A 76 -1.17 9.86 14.62
CA ILE A 76 -0.46 10.51 13.51
C ILE A 76 1.04 10.71 13.85
N THR A 77 1.39 10.80 15.14
CA THR A 77 2.79 10.84 15.61
C THR A 77 3.41 9.45 15.83
N GLY A 78 2.67 8.38 15.53
CA GLY A 78 3.14 6.99 15.58
C GLY A 78 4.07 6.57 14.43
N CYS A 79 4.48 7.47 13.54
CA CYS A 79 5.46 7.21 12.47
C CYS A 79 6.93 7.42 12.92
N THR A 80 7.22 7.31 14.21
CA THR A 80 8.58 7.35 14.76
C THR A 80 8.90 6.11 15.59
N ASN A 81 8.36 4.95 15.22
CA ASN A 81 9.04 3.70 15.60
C ASN A 81 10.35 3.63 14.81
N GLN A 82 11.47 3.66 15.53
CA GLN A 82 12.82 3.58 14.97
C GLN A 82 12.99 2.36 14.04
N GLU A 83 12.25 1.28 14.32
CA GLU A 83 12.18 0.08 13.47
C GLU A 83 11.40 0.28 12.16
N GLU A 84 10.36 1.11 12.17
CA GLU A 84 9.60 1.46 10.95
C GLU A 84 10.35 2.48 10.10
N ALA A 85 11.07 3.42 10.73
CA ALA A 85 11.99 4.33 10.04
C ALA A 85 13.14 3.55 9.37
N PHE A 86 13.67 2.52 10.03
CA PHE A 86 14.70 1.66 9.45
C PHE A 86 14.16 0.82 8.27
N ARG A 87 12.93 0.30 8.39
CA ARG A 87 12.26 -0.42 7.29
C ARG A 87 11.93 0.49 6.12
N ALA A 88 11.44 1.70 6.37
CA ALA A 88 11.16 2.70 5.35
C ALA A 88 12.44 3.17 4.66
N SER A 89 13.53 3.39 5.42
CA SER A 89 14.85 3.74 4.87
C SER A 89 15.42 2.63 4.00
N THR A 90 15.29 1.37 4.41
CA THR A 90 15.75 0.22 3.62
C THR A 90 14.96 0.06 2.33
N LEU A 91 13.63 0.25 2.37
CA LEU A 91 12.78 0.25 1.18
C LEU A 91 13.13 1.41 0.25
N LEU A 92 13.34 2.61 0.79
CA LEU A 92 13.73 3.78 0.01
C LEU A 92 15.09 3.59 -0.66
N PHE A 93 16.06 3.00 0.05
CA PHE A 93 17.37 2.66 -0.52
C PHE A 93 17.27 1.66 -1.67
N LEU A 94 16.43 0.61 -1.52
CA LEU A 94 16.17 -0.37 -2.58
C LEU A 94 15.52 0.27 -3.80
N ILE A 95 14.55 1.18 -3.60
CA ILE A 95 13.87 1.90 -4.70
C ILE A 95 14.85 2.84 -5.42
N VAL A 96 15.71 3.55 -4.69
CA VAL A 96 16.73 4.42 -5.30
C VAL A 96 17.74 3.58 -6.08
N LEU A 97 18.16 2.44 -5.55
CA LEU A 97 19.06 1.53 -6.25
C LEU A 97 18.44 1.01 -7.55
N THR A 98 17.18 0.59 -7.55
CA THR A 98 16.49 0.12 -8.76
C THR A 98 16.33 1.23 -9.80
N ILE A 99 16.04 2.47 -9.38
CA ILE A 99 15.96 3.62 -10.29
C ILE A 99 17.33 3.94 -10.92
N VAL A 100 18.42 3.93 -10.13
CA VAL A 100 19.77 4.21 -10.64
C VAL A 100 20.23 3.13 -11.62
N VAL A 101 19.95 1.87 -11.32
CA VAL A 101 20.22 0.73 -12.21
C VAL A 101 19.41 0.89 -13.51
N PHE A 102 18.11 1.17 -13.40
CA PHE A 102 17.24 1.35 -14.58
C PHE A 102 17.65 2.54 -15.45
N ALA A 103 18.02 3.68 -14.83
CA ALA A 103 18.52 4.85 -15.54
C ALA A 103 19.85 4.56 -16.27
N SER A 104 20.72 3.74 -15.67
CA SER A 104 21.99 3.32 -16.28
C SER A 104 21.80 2.45 -17.53
N PHE A 105 20.65 1.78 -17.66
CA PHE A 105 20.30 0.97 -18.84
C PHE A 105 19.45 1.71 -19.89
N SER A 106 19.08 2.97 -19.64
CA SER A 106 18.21 3.76 -20.52
C SER A 106 18.88 4.26 -21.82
N SER A 107 20.20 4.08 -21.98
CA SER A 107 20.95 4.52 -23.17
C SER A 107 20.85 3.59 -24.38
N VAL A 108 20.07 2.51 -24.32
CA VAL A 108 19.84 1.62 -25.47
C VAL A 108 18.46 1.91 -26.05
N TYR A 109 18.45 2.82 -27.03
CA TYR A 109 17.39 2.96 -28.03
C TYR A 109 17.24 1.64 -28.81
N ILE A 110 15.99 1.23 -29.09
CA ILE A 110 15.48 0.79 -30.40
C ILE A 110 14.05 0.21 -30.24
N SER A 111 13.13 0.78 -31.03
CA SER A 111 11.88 0.23 -31.60
C SER A 111 10.78 -0.33 -30.68
N ASP A 112 9.71 0.46 -30.58
CA ASP A 112 8.53 0.28 -29.75
C ASP A 112 7.62 -0.92 -30.07
N LYS A 113 7.21 -1.60 -28.99
CA LYS A 113 5.95 -2.35 -28.74
C LYS A 113 6.04 -3.84 -28.43
N MET A 114 7.19 -4.51 -28.54
CA MET A 114 7.36 -5.87 -27.96
C MET A 114 8.61 -6.06 -27.09
N ILE A 115 9.53 -5.09 -27.08
CA ILE A 115 10.80 -5.22 -26.34
C ILE A 115 10.61 -4.94 -24.84
N VAL A 116 9.64 -4.12 -24.44
CA VAL A 116 9.46 -3.72 -23.03
C VAL A 116 9.19 -4.91 -22.10
N PRO A 117 8.24 -5.83 -22.37
CA PRO A 117 8.04 -6.99 -21.50
C PRO A 117 9.20 -8.00 -21.59
N LEU A 118 9.80 -8.17 -22.78
CA LEU A 118 10.93 -9.08 -22.96
C LEU A 118 12.19 -8.60 -22.22
N ARG A 119 12.41 -7.29 -22.16
CA ARG A 119 13.50 -6.65 -21.45
C ARG A 119 13.28 -6.67 -19.94
N PHE A 120 12.04 -6.55 -19.48
CA PHE A 120 11.69 -6.73 -18.07
C PHE A 120 11.96 -8.17 -17.60
N ILE A 121 11.50 -9.16 -18.38
CA ILE A 121 11.76 -10.59 -18.10
C ILE A 121 13.26 -10.88 -18.17
N GLY A 122 13.95 -10.34 -19.18
CA GLY A 122 15.40 -10.49 -19.32
C GLY A 122 16.18 -9.89 -18.15
N SER A 123 15.82 -8.71 -17.67
CA SER A 123 16.43 -8.07 -16.50
C SER A 123 16.18 -8.88 -15.23
N PHE A 124 14.95 -9.33 -15.03
CA PHE A 124 14.59 -10.16 -13.87
C PHE A 124 15.35 -11.49 -13.84
N VAL A 125 15.44 -12.15 -15.00
CA VAL A 125 16.21 -13.40 -15.13
C VAL A 125 17.71 -13.13 -14.92
N ALA A 126 18.26 -12.06 -15.48
CA ALA A 126 19.67 -11.70 -15.29
C ALA A 126 20.00 -11.39 -13.81
N GLU A 127 19.11 -10.69 -13.10
CA GLU A 127 19.26 -10.41 -11.67
C GLU A 127 19.15 -11.68 -10.81
N LEU A 128 18.24 -12.60 -11.14
CA LEU A 128 18.16 -13.91 -10.50
C LEU A 128 19.45 -14.71 -10.72
N PHE A 129 19.96 -14.75 -11.95
CA PHE A 129 21.21 -15.45 -12.27
C PHE A 129 22.42 -14.81 -11.59
N PHE A 130 22.46 -13.48 -11.47
CA PHE A 130 23.53 -12.79 -10.75
C PHE A 130 23.49 -13.12 -9.25
N SER A 131 22.31 -13.09 -8.64
CA SER A 131 22.11 -13.47 -7.23
C SER A 131 22.54 -14.93 -6.99
N ILE A 132 22.08 -15.85 -7.85
CA ILE A 132 22.48 -17.27 -7.80
C ILE A 132 23.99 -17.43 -8.01
N SER A 133 24.59 -16.73 -8.96
CA SER A 133 26.04 -16.81 -9.24
C SER A 133 26.87 -16.26 -8.08
N VAL A 134 26.42 -15.21 -7.41
CA VAL A 134 27.06 -14.69 -6.19
C VAL A 134 26.98 -15.72 -5.06
N ILE A 135 25.83 -16.40 -4.91
CA ILE A 135 25.67 -17.49 -3.95
C ILE A 135 26.62 -18.65 -4.29
N PHE A 136 26.66 -19.11 -5.55
CA PHE A 136 27.55 -20.18 -5.99
C PHE A 136 29.04 -19.80 -5.88
N LYS A 137 29.42 -18.56 -6.22
CA LYS A 137 30.79 -18.06 -6.05
C LYS A 137 31.18 -18.03 -4.58
N ASN A 138 30.28 -17.60 -3.70
CA ASN A 138 30.51 -17.63 -2.25
C ASN A 138 30.55 -19.06 -1.69
N ILE A 139 29.78 -20.00 -2.24
CA ILE A 139 29.86 -21.44 -1.89
C ILE A 139 31.19 -22.04 -2.39
N GLY A 140 31.66 -21.66 -3.58
CA GLY A 140 32.96 -22.09 -4.11
C GLY A 140 34.14 -21.58 -3.29
N LEU A 141 34.09 -20.31 -2.87
CA LEU A 141 35.07 -19.72 -1.95
C LEU A 141 34.96 -20.29 -0.52
N PHE A 142 33.77 -20.73 -0.11
CA PHE A 142 33.50 -21.41 1.17
C PHE A 142 34.10 -22.83 1.21
N LEU A 143 34.13 -23.54 0.09
CA LEU A 143 34.81 -24.85 0.01
C LEU A 143 36.34 -24.71 0.11
N ALA A 144 36.89 -23.55 -0.26
CA ALA A 144 38.32 -23.28 -0.28
C ALA A 144 38.87 -22.55 0.97
N SER A 145 38.02 -22.09 1.91
CA SER A 145 38.46 -21.20 3.01
C SER A 145 38.35 -21.82 4.41
N ASP A 146 39.19 -21.29 5.32
CA ASP A 146 39.35 -21.73 6.71
C ASP A 146 38.08 -21.62 7.57
N PHE A 147 38.07 -22.40 8.66
CA PHE A 147 36.94 -22.60 9.58
C PHE A 147 36.25 -21.30 10.07
N MET A 148 37.00 -20.22 10.27
CA MET A 148 36.46 -18.93 10.75
C MET A 148 35.56 -18.23 9.71
N ASN A 149 35.86 -18.38 8.42
CA ASN A 149 35.01 -17.83 7.35
C ASN A 149 33.71 -18.64 7.18
N LYS A 150 33.75 -19.93 7.53
CA LYS A 150 32.56 -20.79 7.52
C LYS A 150 31.56 -20.39 8.59
N LEU A 151 32.04 -20.06 9.79
CA LEU A 151 31.19 -19.63 10.91
C LEU A 151 30.55 -18.26 10.62
N PHE A 152 31.31 -17.33 10.04
CA PHE A 152 30.79 -16.00 9.66
C PHE A 152 29.72 -16.09 8.57
N LEU A 153 29.91 -16.94 7.57
CA LEU A 153 28.93 -17.12 6.49
C LEU A 153 27.66 -17.82 6.99
N LEU A 154 27.80 -18.82 7.87
CA LEU A 154 26.66 -19.50 8.48
C LEU A 154 25.87 -18.54 9.39
N PHE A 155 26.56 -17.63 10.06
CA PHE A 155 25.94 -16.53 10.79
C PHE A 155 25.17 -15.59 9.85
N MET A 156 25.74 -15.17 8.73
CA MET A 156 25.07 -14.30 7.76
C MET A 156 23.83 -14.95 7.11
N ILE A 157 23.90 -16.25 6.79
CA ILE A 157 22.76 -17.02 6.28
C ILE A 157 21.69 -17.16 7.37
N ALA A 158 22.07 -17.49 8.60
CA ALA A 158 21.15 -17.60 9.72
C ALA A 158 20.44 -16.26 10.01
N VAL A 159 21.16 -15.13 9.97
CA VAL A 159 20.58 -13.79 10.15
C VAL A 159 19.57 -13.48 9.04
N ASN A 160 19.89 -13.81 7.79
CA ASN A 160 18.96 -13.63 6.66
C ASN A 160 17.71 -14.51 6.79
N PHE A 161 17.87 -15.77 7.20
CA PHE A 161 16.74 -16.68 7.43
C PHE A 161 15.86 -16.24 8.60
N ILE A 162 16.45 -15.77 9.71
CA ILE A 162 15.71 -15.24 10.86
C ILE A 162 14.94 -13.97 10.45
N PHE A 163 15.54 -13.13 9.60
CA PHE A 163 14.90 -11.92 9.10
C PHE A 163 13.71 -12.24 8.18
N LEU A 164 13.87 -13.20 7.25
CA LEU A 164 12.79 -13.69 6.40
C LEU A 164 11.67 -14.35 7.21
N ALA A 165 12.01 -15.19 8.18
CA ALA A 165 11.03 -15.81 9.08
C ALA A 165 10.25 -14.76 9.87
N ARG A 166 10.90 -13.71 10.37
CA ARG A 166 10.21 -12.60 11.07
C ARG A 166 9.27 -11.81 10.18
N ILE A 167 9.62 -11.62 8.91
CA ILE A 167 8.71 -10.96 7.95
C ILE A 167 7.50 -11.85 7.68
N ILE A 168 7.70 -13.14 7.43
CA ILE A 168 6.61 -14.09 7.11
C ILE A 168 5.67 -14.27 8.31
N PHE A 169 6.20 -14.60 9.49
CA PHE A 169 5.38 -14.79 10.70
C PHE A 169 4.81 -13.47 11.26
N GLY A 170 5.49 -12.35 11.03
CA GLY A 170 4.99 -11.02 11.39
C GLY A 170 3.78 -10.60 10.56
N VAL A 171 3.71 -11.03 9.30
CA VAL A 171 2.56 -10.83 8.41
C VAL A 171 1.39 -11.74 8.81
N GLU A 172 1.68 -12.97 9.23
CA GLU A 172 0.64 -13.95 9.61
C GLU A 172 -0.05 -13.60 10.94
N LYS A 173 0.71 -13.10 11.94
CA LYS A 173 0.14 -12.65 13.21
C LYS A 173 -0.81 -11.46 13.08
N LYS A 174 -0.62 -10.58 12.09
CA LYS A 174 -1.55 -9.47 11.81
C LYS A 174 -2.85 -9.94 11.14
N ARG A 175 -2.83 -11.10 10.46
CA ARG A 175 -4.00 -11.64 9.76
C ARG A 175 -4.97 -12.41 10.67
N ILE A 176 -4.51 -12.87 11.84
CA ILE A 176 -5.31 -13.59 12.85
C ILE A 176 -5.95 -12.64 13.89
N ALA A 177 -5.52 -11.37 13.91
CA ALA A 177 -6.01 -10.34 14.84
C ALA A 177 -7.05 -9.39 14.23
N GLN A 178 -7.54 -9.67 13.02
CA GLN A 178 -8.71 -9.05 12.37
C GLN A 178 -9.83 -10.08 12.28
#